data_AF-A0A7W1IJ51-F1
#
_entry.id   AF-A0A7W1IJ51-F1
#
_cell.length_a   1.000
_cell.length_b   1.000
_cell.length_c   1.000
_cell.angle_alpha   90.00
_cell.angle_beta   90.00
_cell.angle_gamma   90.00
#
_symmetry.space_group_name_H-M   'P 1'
#
loop_
_entity.id
_entity.type
_entity.pdbx_description
1 polymer ?
#
loop_
_entity_poly.entity_id
_entity_poly.type
_entity_poly.pdbx_seq_one_letter_code
_entity_poly.pdbx_strand_id
1 'polypeptide(L)'
;RMLGHAEALLQRLELPYRVKLLAAGDTGFASAKTYDLEVWAAGAGAWLEVSSVSTFTDFQARRANIRYRPAHGEKPRFIHTLNGSGLAFPRVIACILEHHQQADGSVTVPQALRPYLGADRLG
;
A
#
# COMPACT_ATOMS: atom_id res chain seq x y z
N ARG A 1 -10.54 6.69 3.23
CA ARG A 1 -9.17 7.23 3.43
C ARG A 1 -8.23 6.08 3.86
N MET A 2 -7.77 5.27 2.91
CA MET A 2 -6.78 4.22 3.14
C MET A 2 -5.79 4.16 1.98
N LEU A 3 -6.31 4.21 0.74
CA LEU A 3 -5.52 4.42 -0.48
C LEU A 3 -4.56 5.61 -0.33
N GLY A 4 -5.09 6.79 0.02
CA GLY A 4 -4.28 7.98 0.25
C GLY A 4 -3.22 7.85 1.37
N HIS A 5 -3.37 6.95 2.34
CA HIS A 5 -2.32 6.71 3.34
C HIS A 5 -1.15 5.93 2.73
N ALA A 6 -1.42 4.94 1.88
CA ALA A 6 -0.39 4.22 1.14
C ALA A 6 0.32 5.14 0.13
N GLU A 7 -0.43 5.98 -0.59
CA GLU A 7 0.11 7.00 -1.49
C GLU A 7 1.03 7.99 -0.76
N ALA A 8 0.61 8.47 0.42
CA ALA A 8 1.40 9.40 1.21
C ALA A 8 2.75 8.80 1.66
N LEU A 9 2.81 7.50 1.93
CA LEU A 9 4.09 6.83 2.23
C LEU A 9 5.01 6.82 1.02
N LEU A 10 4.49 6.48 -0.17
CA LEU A 10 5.28 6.50 -1.41
C LEU A 10 5.77 7.90 -1.78
N GLN A 11 4.94 8.92 -1.60
CA GLN A 11 5.31 10.33 -1.80
C GLN A 11 6.43 10.75 -0.85
N ARG A 12 6.37 10.36 0.43
CA ARG A 12 7.42 10.65 1.42
C ARG A 12 8.72 9.89 1.18
N LEU A 13 8.64 8.73 0.52
CA LEU A 13 9.80 7.96 0.07
C LEU A 13 10.34 8.43 -1.28
N GLU A 14 9.70 9.44 -1.89
CA GLU A 14 10.10 10.04 -3.16
C GLU A 14 10.13 9.00 -4.31
N LEU A 15 9.21 8.02 -4.25
CA LEU A 15 9.12 6.95 -5.25
C LEU A 15 8.05 7.26 -6.30
N PRO A 16 8.35 7.14 -7.61
CA PRO A 16 7.34 7.28 -8.65
C PRO A 16 6.40 6.07 -8.63
N TYR A 17 5.09 6.32 -8.56
CA TYR A 17 4.09 5.27 -8.51
C TYR A 17 2.90 5.58 -9.42
N ARG A 18 2.11 4.53 -9.69
CA ARG A 18 0.78 4.64 -10.29
C ARG A 18 -0.24 3.91 -9.43
N VAL A 19 -1.50 4.34 -9.55
CA VAL A 19 -2.64 3.67 -8.93
C VAL A 19 -3.42 2.93 -10.01
N LYS A 20 -3.63 1.63 -9.82
CA LYS A 20 -4.34 0.74 -10.74
C LYS A 20 -5.61 0.24 -10.08
N LEU A 21 -6.77 0.56 -10.67
CA LEU A 21 -8.02 -0.10 -10.29
C LEU A 21 -8.05 -1.49 -10.95
N LEU A 22 -8.21 -2.55 -10.14
CA LEU A 22 -8.25 -3.91 -10.66
C LEU A 22 -9.56 -4.21 -11.38
N ALA A 23 -9.46 -4.94 -12.49
CA ALA A 23 -10.63 -5.50 -13.17
C ALA A 23 -11.28 -6.59 -12.31
N ALA A 24 -12.57 -6.86 -12.52
CA ALA A 24 -13.31 -7.82 -11.69
C ALA A 24 -12.69 -9.24 -11.67
N GLY A 25 -12.05 -9.67 -12.75
CA GLY A 25 -11.36 -10.97 -12.81
C GLY A 25 -10.02 -11.02 -12.07
N ASP A 26 -9.47 -9.85 -11.71
CA ASP A 26 -8.16 -9.68 -11.05
C ASP A 26 -8.32 -9.33 -9.56
N THR A 27 -9.54 -9.00 -9.12
CA THR A 27 -9.84 -8.81 -7.70
C THR A 27 -9.85 -10.14 -6.95
N GLY A 28 -9.23 -10.19 -5.77
CA GLY A 28 -9.24 -11.38 -4.93
C GLY A 28 -10.66 -11.80 -4.50
N PHE A 29 -10.84 -13.10 -4.24
CA PHE A 29 -12.14 -13.76 -3.98
C PHE A 29 -13.11 -13.01 -3.05
N ALA A 30 -12.59 -12.34 -2.03
CA ALA A 30 -13.40 -11.65 -1.03
C ALA A 30 -13.64 -10.16 -1.34
N SER A 31 -12.82 -9.55 -2.20
CA SER A 31 -12.82 -8.11 -2.42
C SER A 31 -13.96 -7.68 -3.34
N ALA A 32 -14.63 -6.60 -2.98
CA ALA A 32 -15.61 -5.93 -3.84
C ALA A 32 -14.96 -4.85 -4.73
N LYS A 33 -13.83 -4.28 -4.28
CA LYS A 33 -13.07 -3.28 -5.04
C LYS A 33 -11.64 -3.20 -4.52
N THR A 34 -10.66 -3.27 -5.42
CA THR A 34 -9.23 -3.23 -5.08
C THR A 34 -8.49 -2.21 -5.93
N TYR A 35 -7.64 -1.43 -5.28
CA TYR A 35 -6.65 -0.56 -5.91
C TYR A 35 -5.25 -1.05 -5.58
N ASP A 36 -4.45 -1.32 -6.59
CA ASP A 36 -3.03 -1.58 -6.41
C ASP A 36 -2.22 -0.31 -6.63
N LEU A 37 -1.23 -0.08 -5.76
CA LEU A 37 -0.20 0.91 -5.97
C LEU A 37 1.03 0.19 -6.46
N GLU A 38 1.54 0.62 -7.60
CA GLU A 38 2.72 0.02 -8.21
C GLU A 38 3.82 1.07 -8.34
N VAL A 39 5.04 0.71 -7.97
CA VAL A 39 6.23 1.55 -8.12
C VAL A 39 7.04 1.04 -9.31
N TRP A 40 7.59 1.94 -10.11
CA TRP A 40 8.46 1.56 -11.22
C TRP A 40 9.77 0.97 -10.67
N ALA A 41 10.16 -0.23 -11.09
CA ALA A 41 11.46 -0.81 -10.78
C ALA A 41 12.30 -0.82 -12.06
N ALA A 42 13.31 0.06 -12.11
CA ALA A 42 14.17 0.23 -13.26
C ALA A 42 15.01 -1.02 -13.54
N GLY A 43 15.48 -1.70 -12.49
CA GLY A 43 16.26 -2.94 -12.62
C GLY A 43 15.45 -4.09 -13.24
N ALA A 44 14.14 -4.13 -12.98
CA ALA A 44 13.23 -5.12 -13.54
C ALA A 44 12.54 -4.66 -14.85
N GLY A 45 12.62 -3.37 -15.21
CA GLY A 45 11.90 -2.79 -16.33
C GLY A 45 10.37 -2.91 -16.22
N ALA A 46 9.84 -2.89 -15.00
CA ALA A 46 8.44 -3.21 -14.73
C ALA A 46 7.86 -2.40 -13.56
N TRP A 47 6.53 -2.31 -13.53
CA TRP A 47 5.79 -1.82 -12.37
C TRP A 47 5.62 -2.96 -11.36
N LEU A 48 6.10 -2.77 -10.13
CA LEU A 48 5.95 -3.73 -9.04
C LEU A 48 4.86 -3.27 -8.09
N GLU A 49 3.87 -4.12 -7.83
CA GLU A 49 2.85 -3.88 -6.81
C GLU A 49 3.53 -3.73 -5.44
N VAL A 50 3.29 -2.63 -4.74
CA VAL A 50 3.85 -2.37 -3.39
C VAL A 50 2.76 -2.20 -2.34
N SER A 51 1.50 -2.09 -2.77
CA SER A 51 0.35 -2.12 -1.91
C SER A 51 -0.90 -2.51 -2.68
N SER A 52 -1.80 -3.23 -2.00
CA SER A 52 -3.13 -3.56 -2.50
C SER A 52 -4.15 -3.14 -1.45
N VAL A 53 -5.03 -2.19 -1.81
CA VAL A 53 -6.03 -1.59 -0.92
C VAL A 53 -7.42 -2.02 -1.35
N SER A 54 -8.08 -2.79 -0.49
CA SER A 54 -9.32 -3.50 -0.82
C SER A 54 -10.47 -3.15 0.12
N THR A 55 -11.67 -3.07 -0.44
CA THR A 55 -12.95 -3.00 0.30
C THR A 55 -13.69 -4.31 0.11
N PHE A 56 -14.15 -4.92 1.19
CA PHE A 56 -14.80 -6.25 1.19
C PHE A 56 -16.30 -6.18 1.46
N THR A 57 -16.86 -4.96 1.57
CA THR A 57 -18.20 -4.72 2.11
C THR A 57 -18.41 -5.55 3.38
N ASP A 58 -19.51 -6.29 3.50
CA ASP A 58 -19.78 -7.15 4.65
C ASP A 58 -19.34 -8.62 4.47
N PHE A 59 -18.62 -8.97 3.39
CA PHE A 59 -18.27 -10.35 3.04
C PHE A 59 -17.49 -11.07 4.14
N GLN A 60 -16.46 -10.41 4.67
CA GLN A 60 -15.64 -10.93 5.77
C GLN A 60 -16.41 -10.87 7.10
N ALA A 61 -17.14 -9.78 7.33
CA ALA A 61 -17.92 -9.58 8.56
C ALA A 61 -19.01 -10.64 8.74
N ARG A 62 -19.67 -11.08 7.67
CA ARG A 62 -20.64 -12.18 7.68
C ARG A 62 -20.00 -13.50 8.10
N ARG A 63 -18.81 -13.81 7.58
CA ARG A 63 -18.07 -15.05 7.90
C ARG A 63 -17.51 -15.06 9.32
N ALA A 64 -17.05 -13.91 9.79
CA ALA A 64 -16.51 -13.74 11.15
C ALA A 64 -17.59 -13.35 12.19
N ASN A 65 -18.85 -13.22 11.77
CA ASN A 65 -19.98 -12.78 12.60
C ASN A 65 -19.78 -11.42 13.32
N ILE A 66 -19.07 -10.48 12.70
CA ILE A 66 -18.74 -9.17 13.28
C ILE A 66 -19.85 -8.17 12.99
N ARG A 67 -20.50 -7.68 14.05
CA ARG A 67 -21.68 -6.82 13.96
C ARG A 67 -21.53 -5.60 14.86
N TYR A 68 -22.23 -4.53 14.50
CA TYR A 68 -22.39 -3.34 15.33
C TYR A 68 -23.86 -2.97 15.45
N ARG A 69 -24.21 -2.15 16.45
CA ARG A 69 -25.55 -1.60 16.60
C ARG A 69 -25.50 -0.10 16.33
N PRO A 70 -26.20 0.42 15.30
CA PRO A 70 -26.12 1.84 14.94
C PRO A 70 -26.63 2.79 16.03
N ALA A 71 -27.70 2.40 16.72
CA ALA A 71 -28.27 3.16 17.84
C ALA A 71 -28.95 2.22 18.86
N HIS A 72 -29.20 2.71 20.07
CA HIS A 72 -29.92 1.93 21.09
C HIS A 72 -31.25 1.41 20.54
N GLY A 73 -31.53 0.12 20.75
CA GLY A 73 -32.78 -0.52 20.30
C GLY A 73 -32.81 -0.94 18.83
N GLU A 74 -31.87 -0.48 17.98
CA GLU A 74 -31.81 -0.91 16.58
C GLU A 74 -31.30 -2.34 16.40
N LYS A 75 -31.70 -3.02 15.32
CA LYS A 75 -31.19 -4.35 14.97
C LYS A 75 -29.68 -4.28 14.65
N PRO A 76 -28.85 -5.23 15.14
CA PRO A 76 -27.44 -5.32 14.75
C PRO A 76 -27.27 -5.46 13.23
N ARG A 77 -26.25 -4.80 12.69
CA ARG A 77 -25.87 -4.84 11.27
C ARG A 77 -24.42 -5.32 11.13
N PHE A 78 -24.08 -6.00 10.05
CA PHE A 78 -22.69 -6.36 9.77
C PHE A 78 -21.88 -5.10 9.44
N ILE A 79 -20.62 -5.06 9.90
CA ILE A 79 -19.69 -3.98 9.55
C ILE A 79 -19.19 -4.15 8.11
N HIS A 80 -18.68 -3.07 7.52
CA HIS A 80 -17.84 -3.18 6.33
C HIS A 80 -16.36 -3.28 6.72
N THR A 81 -15.61 -4.14 6.04
CA THR A 81 -14.16 -4.28 6.26
C THR A 81 -13.37 -3.76 5.08
N LEU A 82 -12.19 -3.21 5.39
CA LEU A 82 -11.19 -2.74 4.44
C LEU A 82 -9.82 -3.19 4.92
N ASN A 83 -8.89 -3.45 4.00
CA ASN A 83 -7.48 -3.64 4.32
C ASN A 83 -6.60 -3.00 3.24
N GLY A 84 -5.34 -2.79 3.58
CA GLY A 84 -4.36 -2.20 2.69
C GLY A 84 -2.95 -2.37 3.24
N SER A 85 -2.02 -2.77 2.39
CA SER A 85 -0.59 -2.76 2.74
C SER A 85 -0.08 -1.32 2.82
N GLY A 86 0.87 -1.04 3.70
CA GLY A 86 1.45 0.30 3.84
C GLY A 86 2.91 0.25 4.23
N LEU A 87 3.79 -0.48 3.55
CA LEU A 87 3.80 -1.00 2.17
C LEU A 87 4.47 -2.39 2.17
N ALA A 88 4.63 -3.03 1.00
CA ALA A 88 5.39 -4.28 0.86
C ALA A 88 6.92 -4.03 0.95
N PHE A 89 7.50 -4.33 2.11
CA PHE A 89 8.88 -3.96 2.45
C PHE A 89 9.95 -4.34 1.41
N PRO A 90 10.07 -5.61 0.93
CA PRO A 90 11.17 -5.98 0.03
C PRO A 90 11.14 -5.22 -1.31
N ARG A 91 9.95 -5.06 -1.90
CA ARG A 91 9.78 -4.36 -3.19
C ARG A 91 10.07 -2.86 -3.04
N VAL A 92 9.64 -2.27 -1.92
CA VAL A 92 9.93 -0.86 -1.61
C VAL A 92 11.42 -0.63 -1.41
N ILE A 93 12.13 -1.51 -0.70
CA ILE A 93 13.58 -1.40 -0.52
C ILE A 93 14.30 -1.47 -1.87
N ALA A 94 13.94 -2.44 -2.73
CA ALA A 94 14.52 -2.53 -4.08
C ALA A 94 14.32 -1.21 -4.86
N CYS A 95 13.10 -0.66 -4.84
CA CYS A 95 12.82 0.61 -5.52
C CYS A 95 13.57 1.80 -4.90
N ILE A 96 13.76 1.86 -3.58
CA ILE A 96 14.57 2.91 -2.95
C ILE A 96 16.01 2.84 -3.44
N LEU A 97 16.61 1.65 -3.45
CA LEU A 97 17.98 1.46 -3.90
C LEU A 97 18.15 1.86 -5.37
N GLU A 98 17.20 1.49 -6.23
CA GLU A 98 17.25 1.80 -7.66
C GLU A 98 17.03 3.28 -7.98
N HIS A 99 16.05 3.94 -7.33
CA HIS A 99 15.71 5.33 -7.64
C HIS A 99 16.62 6.35 -6.98
N HIS A 100 17.27 6.00 -5.88
CA HIS A 100 18.16 6.90 -5.14
C HIS A 100 19.65 6.61 -5.34
N GLN A 101 19.99 5.69 -6.25
CA GLN A 101 21.37 5.38 -6.63
C GLN A 101 22.07 6.61 -7.24
N GLN A 102 23.34 6.80 -6.87
CA GLN A 102 24.25 7.80 -7.41
C GLN A 102 25.27 7.16 -8.36
N ALA A 103 25.92 7.99 -9.18
CA ALA A 103 26.90 7.54 -10.18
C ALA A 103 28.11 6.80 -9.56
N ASP A 104 28.45 7.10 -8.30
CA ASP A 104 29.53 6.44 -7.56
C ASP A 104 29.08 5.14 -6.85
N GLY A 105 27.83 4.72 -7.03
CA GLY A 105 27.26 3.51 -6.44
C GLY A 105 26.68 3.69 -5.03
N SER A 106 26.81 4.88 -4.43
CA SER A 106 26.11 5.19 -3.18
C SER A 106 24.61 5.37 -3.40
N VAL A 107 23.84 5.36 -2.32
CA VAL A 107 22.39 5.60 -2.34
C VAL A 107 22.04 6.76 -1.42
N THR A 108 21.38 7.77 -1.96
CA THR A 108 20.83 8.86 -1.14
C THR A 108 19.65 8.35 -0.32
N VAL A 109 19.60 8.69 0.96
CA VAL A 109 18.50 8.27 1.84
C VAL A 109 17.35 9.28 1.69
N PRO A 110 16.12 8.82 1.37
CA PRO A 110 14.93 9.68 1.33
C PRO A 110 14.78 10.47 2.61
N GLN A 111 14.34 11.73 2.52
CA GLN A 111 14.32 12.63 3.68
C GLN A 111 13.52 12.05 4.85
N ALA A 112 12.41 11.36 4.56
CA ALA A 112 11.56 10.74 5.56
C ALA A 112 12.22 9.61 6.37
N LEU A 113 13.31 9.00 5.87
CA LEU A 113 14.00 7.89 6.52
C LEU A 113 15.22 8.33 7.34
N ARG A 114 15.80 9.50 7.05
CA ARG A 114 17.02 9.99 7.72
C ARG A 114 16.94 10.02 9.26
N PRO A 115 15.82 10.44 9.90
CA PRO A 115 15.72 10.42 11.36
C PRO A 115 15.77 9.02 11.97
N TYR A 116 15.42 7.99 11.21
CA TYR A 116 15.43 6.60 11.65
C TYR A 116 16.77 5.91 11.41
N LEU A 117 17.43 6.27 10.30
CA LEU A 117 18.72 5.67 9.91
C LEU A 117 19.93 6.40 10.52
N GLY A 118 19.80 7.69 10.84
CA GLY A 118 20.90 8.53 11.33
C GLY A 118 21.93 8.91 10.26
N ALA A 119 21.63 8.65 8.98
CA ALA A 119 22.46 8.96 7.84
C ALA A 119 21.61 9.51 6.68
N ASP A 120 22.22 10.35 5.84
CA ASP A 120 21.63 10.88 4.60
C ASP A 120 22.09 10.11 3.35
N ARG A 121 23.03 9.17 3.50
CA ARG A 121 23.62 8.38 2.42
C ARG A 121 24.06 7.00 2.91
N LEU A 122 23.96 6.00 2.03
CA LEU A 122 24.50 4.66 2.20
C LEU A 122 25.64 4.45 1.19
N GLY A 123 26.77 3.89 1.65
CA GLY A 123 27.95 3.64 0.81
C GLY A 123 29.00 4.74 0.88
#